data_AF-A0AAD8KVD7-F1
#
_entry.id   AF-A0AAD8KVD7-F1
#
_cell.length_a   1.000
_cell.length_b   1.000
_cell.length_c   1.000
_cell.angle_alpha   90.00
_cell.angle_beta   90.00
_cell.angle_gamma   90.00
#
_symmetry.space_group_name_H-M   'P 1'
#
loop_
_entity.id
_entity.type
_entity.pdbx_description
1 polymer ?
#
loop_
_entity_poly.entity_id
_entity_poly.type
_entity_poly.pdbx_seq_one_letter_code
_entity_poly.pdbx_strand_id
1 'polypeptide(L)'
;MGDIRPCITDIVGFLETIAKSKTLRNIVRRLIVAACAYFIWQERNNRMFANHARPPDTLVKLIVEAVRYRLMGLKLVRKVDVARVLGGWGIEACRNFDDAG
;
A
#
# COMPACT_ATOMS: atom_id res chain seq x y z
N MET A 1 10.31 22.26 -13.19
CA MET A 1 9.42 21.08 -13.20
C MET A 1 9.19 20.75 -14.67
N GLY A 2 9.68 19.61 -15.13
CA GLY A 2 9.71 19.27 -16.56
C GLY A 2 8.33 18.93 -17.11
N ASP A 3 8.04 19.46 -18.28
CA ASP A 3 6.86 19.23 -19.11
C ASP A 3 6.76 17.74 -19.49
N ILE A 4 5.72 17.05 -19.02
CA ILE A 4 5.49 15.64 -19.32
C ILE A 4 4.68 15.59 -20.62
N ARG A 5 5.33 15.14 -21.70
CA ARG A 5 4.66 14.92 -22.99
C ARG A 5 3.54 13.89 -22.82
N PRO A 6 2.41 14.00 -23.54
CA PRO A 6 1.26 13.12 -23.38
C PRO A 6 1.49 11.74 -24.05
N CYS A 7 2.67 11.14 -23.86
CA CYS A 7 2.95 9.79 -24.30
C CYS A 7 3.03 8.86 -23.08
N ILE A 8 2.34 7.72 -23.16
CA ILE A 8 2.21 6.79 -22.03
C ILE A 8 3.58 6.24 -21.59
N THR A 9 4.54 6.16 -22.51
CA THR A 9 5.92 5.75 -22.26
C THR A 9 6.69 6.72 -21.37
N ASP A 10 6.49 8.03 -21.52
CA ASP A 10 7.13 9.03 -20.65
C ASP A 10 6.52 9.00 -19.25
N ILE A 11 5.20 8.81 -19.16
CA ILE A 11 4.49 8.61 -17.90
C ILE A 11 5.00 7.34 -17.21
N VAL A 12 5.10 6.22 -17.93
CA VAL A 12 5.59 4.95 -17.39
C VAL A 12 7.07 5.08 -16.96
N GLY A 13 7.94 5.70 -17.76
CA GLY A 13 9.34 5.92 -17.39
C GLY A 13 9.51 6.81 -16.16
N PHE A 14 8.68 7.85 -16.02
CA PHE A 14 8.63 8.68 -14.81
C PHE A 14 8.12 7.89 -13.59
N LEU A 15 7.05 7.10 -13.75
CA LEU A 15 6.55 6.22 -12.68
C LEU A 15 7.57 5.16 -12.28
N GLU A 16 8.34 4.63 -13.22
CA GLU A 16 9.44 3.68 -12.96
C GLU A 16 10.55 4.32 -12.12
N THR A 17 10.93 5.56 -12.41
CA THR A 17 11.95 6.26 -11.61
C THR A 17 11.48 6.51 -10.17
N ILE A 18 10.19 6.79 -9.96
CA ILE A 18 9.58 6.85 -8.62
C ILE A 18 9.53 5.45 -7.98
N ALA A 19 9.25 4.40 -8.76
CA ALA A 19 9.12 3.03 -8.29
C ALA A 19 10.45 2.36 -7.89
N LYS A 20 11.60 2.84 -8.39
CA LYS A 20 12.94 2.30 -8.12
C LYS A 20 13.37 2.40 -6.65
N SER A 21 12.77 3.29 -5.86
CA SER A 21 13.06 3.38 -4.42
C SER A 21 12.51 2.16 -3.68
N LYS A 22 13.41 1.30 -3.18
CA LYS A 22 13.07 0.11 -2.35
C LYS A 22 12.91 0.44 -0.87
N THR A 23 12.80 1.73 -0.51
CA THR A 23 12.55 2.12 0.87
C THR A 23 11.17 1.64 1.30
N LEU A 24 11.04 1.19 2.54
CA LEU A 24 9.75 0.71 3.07
C LEU A 24 8.67 1.79 2.95
N ARG A 25 9.03 3.07 3.10
CA ARG A 25 8.12 4.19 2.90
C ARG A 25 7.56 4.25 1.46
N ASN A 26 8.37 3.95 0.45
CA ASN A 26 7.89 3.91 -0.93
C ASN A 26 6.99 2.68 -1.17
N ILE A 27 7.32 1.54 -0.57
CA ILE A 27 6.48 0.34 -0.60
C ILE A 27 5.11 0.63 0.01
N VAL A 28 5.07 1.25 1.20
CA VAL A 28 3.83 1.67 1.87
C VAL A 28 3.00 2.58 0.97
N ARG A 29 3.60 3.61 0.36
CA ARG A 29 2.88 4.52 -0.54
C ARG A 29 2.26 3.79 -1.73
N ARG A 30 3.00 2.88 -2.35
CA ARG A 30 2.49 2.06 -3.47
C ARG A 30 1.34 1.15 -3.02
N LEU A 31 1.45 0.54 -1.84
CA LEU A 31 0.38 -0.28 -1.28
C LEU A 31 -0.89 0.53 -1.02
N ILE A 32 -0.76 1.74 -0.46
CA ILE A 32 -1.90 2.65 -0.25
C ILE A 32 -2.59 2.97 -1.58
N VAL A 33 -1.83 3.40 -2.59
CA VAL A 33 -2.40 3.74 -3.92
C VAL A 33 -3.11 2.53 -4.53
N ALA A 34 -2.48 1.35 -4.49
CA ALA A 34 -3.08 0.12 -5.01
C ALA A 34 -4.35 -0.27 -4.25
N ALA A 35 -4.33 -0.21 -2.91
CA ALA A 35 -5.49 -0.52 -2.08
C ALA A 35 -6.64 0.46 -2.32
N CYS A 36 -6.36 1.77 -2.35
CA CYS A 36 -7.37 2.78 -2.67
C CYS A 36 -7.99 2.54 -4.05
N ALA A 37 -7.18 2.32 -5.09
CA ALA A 37 -7.68 2.05 -6.43
C ALA A 37 -8.59 0.81 -6.45
N TYR A 38 -8.17 -0.27 -5.80
CA TYR A 38 -8.96 -1.51 -5.70
C TYR A 38 -10.29 -1.29 -4.98
N PHE A 39 -10.27 -0.66 -3.80
CA PHE A 39 -11.48 -0.49 -2.98
C PHE A 39 -12.46 0.53 -3.57
N ILE A 40 -11.97 1.59 -4.21
CA ILE A 40 -12.83 2.53 -4.94
C ILE A 40 -13.51 1.83 -6.12
N TRP A 41 -12.74 1.03 -6.88
CA TRP A 41 -13.30 0.24 -7.98
C TRP A 41 -14.33 -0.78 -7.49
N GLN A 42 -14.03 -1.49 -6.39
CA GLN A 42 -14.93 -2.45 -5.77
C GLN A 42 -16.23 -1.78 -5.30
N GLU A 43 -16.14 -0.62 -4.66
CA GLU A 43 -17.31 0.12 -4.18
C GLU A 43 -18.20 0.60 -5.33
N ARG A 44 -17.60 1.07 -6.43
CA ARG A 44 -18.33 1.43 -7.65
C ARG A 44 -19.09 0.24 -8.23
N ASN A 45 -18.47 -0.93 -8.28
CA ASN A 45 -19.12 -2.15 -8.76
C ASN A 45 -20.21 -2.63 -7.81
N ASN A 46 -19.98 -2.61 -6.50
CA ASN A 46 -20.99 -2.99 -5.52
C ASN A 46 -22.23 -2.09 -5.60
N ARG A 47 -22.05 -0.78 -5.81
CA ARG A 47 -23.17 0.14 -6.03
C ARG A 47 -23.95 -0.21 -7.30
N MET A 48 -23.27 -0.58 -8.37
CA MET A 48 -23.88 -0.90 -9.66
C MET A 48 -24.62 -2.25 -9.67
N PHE A 49 -24.11 -3.26 -8.95
CA PHE A 49 -24.59 -4.64 -9.06
C PHE A 49 -25.27 -5.20 -7.80
N ALA A 50 -25.02 -4.61 -6.63
CA ALA A 50 -25.57 -5.08 -5.35
C ALA A 50 -26.42 -4.03 -4.62
N ASN A 51 -26.56 -2.82 -5.18
CA ASN A 51 -27.26 -1.67 -4.60
C ASN A 51 -26.86 -1.39 -3.14
N HIS A 52 -25.64 -1.76 -2.78
CA HIS A 52 -25.11 -1.70 -1.42
C HIS A 52 -23.95 -0.71 -1.42
N ALA A 53 -24.04 0.30 -0.55
CA ALA A 53 -22.99 1.28 -0.33
C ALA A 53 -22.45 1.10 1.08
N ARG A 54 -21.15 0.89 1.21
CA ARG A 54 -20.47 0.87 2.51
C ARG A 54 -20.24 2.31 2.97
N PRO A 55 -20.35 2.59 4.28
CA PRO A 55 -20.00 3.89 4.79
C PRO A 55 -18.51 4.18 4.56
N PRO A 56 -18.15 5.44 4.23
CA PRO A 56 -16.78 5.83 3.88
C PRO A 56 -15.79 5.55 5.02
N ASP A 57 -16.23 5.66 6.27
CA ASP A 57 -15.41 5.35 7.45
C ASP A 57 -14.95 3.89 7.48
N THR A 58 -15.83 2.96 7.09
CA THR A 58 -15.51 1.54 7.00
C THR A 58 -14.56 1.27 5.84
N LEU A 59 -14.71 1.97 4.72
CA LEU A 59 -13.82 1.85 3.56
C LEU A 59 -12.39 2.27 3.89
N VAL A 60 -12.23 3.38 4.61
CA VAL A 60 -10.91 3.87 5.06
C VAL A 60 -10.25 2.85 5.99
N LYS A 61 -10.99 2.30 6.96
CA LYS A 61 -10.48 1.25 7.86
C LYS A 61 -10.01 0.02 7.07
N LEU A 62 -10.80 -0.42 6.10
CA LEU A 62 -10.50 -1.57 5.25
C LEU A 62 -9.23 -1.38 4.41
N ILE A 63 -9.04 -0.17 3.86
CA ILE A 63 -7.82 0.21 3.14
C ILE A 63 -6.60 0.14 4.08
N VAL A 64 -6.70 0.75 5.27
CA VAL A 64 -5.61 0.78 6.26
C VAL A 64 -5.26 -0.63 6.72
N GLU A 65 -6.25 -1.47 7.02
CA GLU A 65 -6.05 -2.88 7.38
C GLU A 65 -5.41 -3.67 6.26
N ALA A 66 -5.89 -3.53 5.01
CA ALA A 66 -5.32 -4.21 3.87
C ALA A 66 -3.83 -3.87 3.68
N VAL A 67 -3.45 -2.59 3.84
CA VAL A 67 -2.04 -2.17 3.80
C VAL A 67 -1.26 -2.76 4.98
N ARG A 68 -1.80 -2.71 6.20
CA ARG A 68 -1.17 -3.29 7.41
C ARG A 68 -0.90 -4.79 7.24
N TYR A 69 -1.87 -5.57 6.78
CA TYR A 69 -1.70 -7.01 6.54
C TYR A 69 -0.65 -7.29 5.48
N ARG A 70 -0.62 -6.51 4.39
CA ARG A 70 0.44 -6.64 3.37
C ARG A 70 1.82 -6.35 3.96
N LEU A 71 1.96 -5.35 4.82
CA LEU A 71 3.23 -5.04 5.49
C LEU A 71 3.69 -6.16 6.44
N MET A 72 2.77 -6.78 7.18
CA MET A 72 3.07 -7.93 8.05
C MET A 72 3.59 -9.15 7.26
N GLY A 73 3.05 -9.36 6.05
CA GLY A 73 3.47 -10.45 5.16
C GLY A 73 4.84 -10.26 4.49
N LEU A 74 5.40 -9.04 4.48
CA LEU A 74 6.70 -8.79 3.85
C LEU A 74 7.85 -9.33 4.71
N LYS A 75 8.85 -9.93 4.04
CA LYS A 75 10.14 -10.26 4.66
C LYS A 75 11.03 -9.02 4.64
N LEU A 76 10.97 -8.23 5.71
CA LEU A 76 11.71 -6.97 5.85
C LEU A 76 12.97 -7.16 6.70
N VAL A 77 14.11 -6.65 6.22
CA VAL A 77 15.34 -6.63 7.01
C VAL A 77 15.22 -5.64 8.15
N ARG A 78 15.60 -6.05 9.37
CA ARG A 78 15.59 -5.19 10.55
C ARG A 78 16.52 -4.00 10.35
N LYS A 79 15.94 -2.81 10.23
CA LYS A 79 16.62 -1.51 10.17
C LYS A 79 15.83 -0.52 11.02
N VAL A 80 16.49 0.48 11.62
CA VAL A 80 15.85 1.50 12.46
C VAL A 80 14.71 2.20 11.71
N ASP A 81 14.92 2.55 10.44
CA ASP A 81 13.88 3.15 9.60
C ASP A 81 12.70 2.21 9.32
N VAL A 82 12.96 0.90 9.20
CA VAL A 82 11.92 -0.11 9.00
C VAL A 82 11.10 -0.24 10.27
N ALA A 83 11.74 -0.35 11.45
CA ALA A 83 11.07 -0.43 12.74
C ALA A 83 10.22 0.81 13.02
N ARG A 84 10.72 2.01 12.72
CA ARG A 84 9.96 3.26 12.87
C ARG A 84 8.71 3.29 11.99
N VAL A 85 8.85 2.88 10.73
CA VAL A 85 7.69 2.83 9.82
C VAL A 85 6.69 1.79 10.29
N LEU A 86 7.12 0.57 10.64
CA LEU A 86 6.24 -0.48 11.16
C LEU A 86 5.53 -0.08 12.47
N GLY A 87 6.23 0.59 13.38
CA GLY A 87 5.65 1.14 14.61
C GLY A 87 4.53 2.15 14.33
N GLY A 88 4.69 3.01 13.31
CA GLY A 88 3.61 3.91 12.87
C GLY A 88 2.38 3.20 12.31
N TRP A 89 2.52 1.94 11.88
CA TRP A 89 1.40 1.07 11.47
C TRP A 89 0.90 0.19 12.62
N GLY A 90 1.39 0.37 13.85
CA GLY A 90 1.07 -0.45 15.02
C GLY A 90 1.51 -1.91 14.88
N ILE A 91 2.53 -2.16 14.04
CA ILE A 91 3.15 -3.47 13.86
C ILE A 91 4.36 -3.50 14.79
N GLU A 92 4.21 -4.14 15.94
CA GLU A 92 5.32 -4.33 16.87
C GLU A 92 6.35 -5.28 16.26
N ALA A 93 7.64 -5.02 16.53
CA ALA A 93 8.75 -5.83 16.04
C ALA A 93 8.85 -7.22 16.69
N CYS A 94 7.78 -7.72 17.31
CA CYS A 94 7.65 -9.12 17.72
C CYS A 94 7.45 -10.01 16.49
N ARG A 95 8.51 -10.16 15.70
CA ARG A 95 8.73 -11.37 14.90
C ARG A 95 9.68 -12.25 15.71
N ASN A 96 9.14 -12.90 16.74
CA ASN A 96 9.65 -14.21 17.13
C ASN A 96 9.07 -15.19 16.11
N PHE A 97 9.75 -15.32 14.96
CA PHE A 97 9.82 -16.65 14.36
C PHE A 97 11.07 -17.26 14.96
N ASP A 98 10.94 -17.73 16.19
CA ASP A 98 11.84 -18.76 16.67
C ASP A 98 11.62 -19.98 15.77
N ASP A 99 12.73 -20.50 15.27
CA ASP A 99 13.01 -21.90 15.03
C ASP A 99 11.81 -22.82 14.73
N ALA A 100 11.69 -23.19 13.46
CA ALA A 100 11.24 -24.52 13.10
C ALA A 100 12.11 -25.02 11.94
N GLY A 101 13.12 -25.82 12.29
CA GLY A 101 13.78 -26.89 11.53
C GLY A 101 14.10 -26.65 10.06
#